data_AF-A0A3Q4GPC4-F1
#
_entry.id   AF-A0A3Q4GPC4-F1
#
_cell.length_a   1.000
_cell.length_b   1.000
_cell.length_c   1.000
_cell.angle_alpha   90.00
_cell.angle_beta   90.00
_cell.angle_gamma   90.00
#
_symmetry.space_group_name_H-M   'P 1'
#
loop_
_entity.id
_entity.type
_entity.pdbx_description
1 polymer ?
#
loop_
_entity_poly.entity_id
_entity_poly.type
_entity_poly.pdbx_seq_one_letter_code
_entity_poly.pdbx_strand_id
1 'polypeptide(L)'
;MNALPLLDSVQFHSAFSLGANVTLLSANIRNDQRIMKGSGIYTPFSATYHHAWKGDPEEGRLLVARVPVLEPLEVKQSAAKEVEADSCDDHSPDSVHPSNPTFISFMFHDPFTFVLLNETQGDVKVCNGTFCCRLQYRWLLQDHKELYALGAFAGLHTVDGRYALQVCAVVRCGGLDQSSCGQVVEEAESKMDFLLAGNFDTKYVYPSILTSRMVLEQPESLQNAPDGRVTMKHSNMKGGLVTTCLYGRMYHLDNE
;
A
#
# COMPACT_ATOMS: atom_id res chain seq x y z
N MET A 1 12.46 8.70 -10.88
CA MET A 1 12.86 7.30 -11.13
C MET A 1 11.86 6.44 -10.40
N ASN A 2 11.39 5.35 -10.99
CA ASN A 2 10.47 4.43 -10.32
C ASN A 2 11.27 3.52 -9.39
N ALA A 3 10.75 3.29 -8.18
CA ALA A 3 11.37 2.41 -7.20
C ALA A 3 10.31 1.47 -6.60
N LEU A 4 10.17 0.30 -7.21
CA LEU A 4 9.33 -0.77 -6.68
C LEU A 4 9.90 -1.31 -5.36
N PRO A 5 9.04 -1.83 -4.45
CA PRO A 5 7.60 -2.05 -4.62
C PRO A 5 6.71 -0.95 -4.04
N LEU A 6 7.25 0.20 -3.60
CA LEU A 6 6.45 1.22 -2.90
C LEU A 6 6.29 2.53 -3.67
N LEU A 7 7.23 2.85 -4.55
CA LEU A 7 7.43 4.17 -5.14
C LEU A 7 7.55 4.09 -6.68
N ASP A 8 6.80 3.18 -7.32
CA ASP A 8 6.54 3.34 -8.75
C ASP A 8 5.65 4.56 -8.98
N SER A 9 5.90 5.31 -10.05
CA SER A 9 5.23 6.59 -10.30
C SER A 9 3.71 6.45 -10.34
N VAL A 10 3.16 5.52 -11.13
CA VAL A 10 1.69 5.43 -11.28
C VAL A 10 1.05 4.90 -10.00
N GLN A 11 1.76 4.03 -9.27
CA GLN A 11 1.37 3.53 -7.96
C GLN A 11 1.26 4.67 -6.94
N PHE A 12 2.37 5.36 -6.68
CA PHE A 12 2.43 6.34 -5.59
C PHE A 12 1.64 7.61 -5.91
N HIS A 13 1.61 8.06 -7.17
CA HIS A 13 0.84 9.23 -7.56
C HIS A 13 -0.67 8.96 -7.45
N SER A 14 -1.14 7.77 -7.82
CA SER A 14 -2.53 7.36 -7.59
C SER A 14 -2.85 7.24 -6.10
N ALA A 15 -1.91 6.70 -5.31
CA ALA A 15 -2.05 6.59 -3.87
C ALA A 15 -2.17 7.97 -3.19
N PHE A 16 -1.37 8.93 -3.63
CA PHE A 16 -1.44 10.31 -3.16
C PHE A 16 -2.79 10.95 -3.49
N SER A 17 -3.26 10.80 -4.73
CA SER A 17 -4.58 11.28 -5.17
C SER A 17 -5.72 10.74 -4.28
N LEU A 18 -5.71 9.44 -4.01
CA LEU A 18 -6.69 8.78 -3.13
C LEU A 18 -6.56 9.22 -1.67
N GLY A 19 -5.37 9.13 -1.08
CA GLY A 19 -5.15 9.45 0.34
C GLY A 19 -5.32 10.93 0.69
N ALA A 20 -4.95 11.86 -0.21
CA ALA A 20 -5.14 13.29 -0.02
C ALA A 20 -6.50 13.80 -0.51
N ASN A 21 -7.30 12.93 -1.14
CA ASN A 21 -8.60 13.28 -1.74
C ASN A 21 -8.50 14.48 -2.72
N VAL A 22 -7.56 14.40 -3.66
CA VAL A 22 -7.32 15.44 -4.68
C VAL A 22 -7.33 14.85 -6.08
N THR A 23 -7.54 15.70 -7.09
CA THR A 23 -7.19 15.35 -8.46
C THR A 23 -5.72 15.67 -8.70
N LEU A 24 -4.97 14.69 -9.23
CA LEU A 24 -3.55 14.85 -9.56
C LEU A 24 -3.30 14.57 -11.05
N LEU A 25 -2.74 15.55 -11.75
CA LEU A 25 -2.25 15.40 -13.12
C LEU A 25 -0.72 15.27 -13.07
N SER A 26 -0.20 14.10 -13.40
CA SER A 26 1.22 13.77 -13.36
C SER A 26 1.77 13.58 -14.76
N ALA A 27 2.64 14.48 -15.18
CA ALA A 27 3.41 14.36 -16.42
C ALA A 27 4.87 13.98 -16.09
N ASN A 28 5.24 12.74 -16.37
CA ASN A 28 6.57 12.21 -16.12
C ASN A 28 7.42 12.20 -17.40
N ILE A 29 8.73 12.16 -17.22
CA ILE A 29 9.70 11.97 -18.30
C ILE A 29 9.62 10.52 -18.76
N ARG A 30 9.74 10.29 -20.07
CA ARG A 30 9.99 8.96 -20.66
C ARG A 30 11.50 8.82 -20.89
N ASN A 31 12.16 7.97 -20.10
CA ASN A 31 13.58 7.63 -20.25
C ASN A 31 13.86 6.25 -19.63
N ASP A 32 14.19 5.24 -20.44
CA ASP A 32 14.41 3.87 -19.93
C ASP A 32 15.69 3.77 -19.11
N GLN A 33 16.76 4.45 -19.53
CA GLN A 33 18.05 4.39 -18.85
C GLN A 33 17.98 4.88 -17.39
N ARG A 34 17.05 5.79 -17.09
CA ARG A 34 16.83 6.35 -15.75
C ARG A 34 15.56 5.82 -15.08
N ILE A 35 14.93 4.78 -15.63
CA ILE A 35 13.69 4.17 -15.11
C ILE A 35 12.63 5.26 -14.85
N MET A 36 12.50 6.20 -15.80
CA MET A 36 11.50 7.27 -15.78
C MET A 36 10.41 6.90 -16.78
N LYS A 37 9.28 6.46 -16.24
CA LYS A 37 8.08 6.06 -16.99
C LYS A 37 6.88 6.12 -16.05
N GLY A 38 5.69 6.24 -16.62
CA GLY A 38 4.46 6.33 -15.84
C GLY A 38 3.99 7.77 -15.68
N SER A 39 2.98 8.13 -16.47
CA SER A 39 2.25 9.40 -16.41
C SER A 39 0.76 9.11 -16.24
N GLY A 40 0.00 10.03 -15.66
CA GLY A 40 -1.43 9.79 -15.47
C GLY A 40 -2.23 10.97 -14.94
N ILE A 41 -3.54 10.78 -15.02
CA ILE A 41 -4.58 11.64 -14.50
C ILE A 41 -5.31 10.82 -13.43
N TYR A 42 -5.16 11.22 -12.18
CA TYR A 42 -5.67 10.49 -11.02
C TYR A 42 -6.73 11.33 -10.32
N THR A 43 -7.81 10.66 -9.94
CA THR A 43 -8.83 11.16 -9.02
C THR A 43 -8.92 10.17 -7.85
N PRO A 44 -9.62 10.51 -6.75
CA PRO A 44 -9.76 9.59 -5.63
C PRO A 44 -10.46 8.26 -5.96
N PHE A 45 -11.11 8.14 -7.11
CA PHE A 45 -11.91 6.96 -7.48
C PHE A 45 -11.65 6.45 -8.90
N SER A 46 -10.74 7.08 -9.65
CA SER A 46 -10.41 6.66 -11.02
C SER A 46 -9.02 7.11 -11.44
N ALA A 47 -8.40 6.36 -12.35
CA ALA A 47 -7.10 6.66 -12.91
C ALA A 47 -7.11 6.44 -14.44
N THR A 48 -6.60 7.41 -15.19
CA THR A 48 -6.25 7.26 -16.61
C THR A 48 -4.75 7.47 -16.74
N TYR A 49 -4.00 6.43 -17.06
CA TYR A 49 -2.54 6.47 -17.01
C TYR A 49 -1.91 5.65 -18.14
N HIS A 50 -0.62 5.88 -18.34
CA HIS A 50 0.22 5.06 -19.20
C HIS A 50 1.54 4.80 -18.49
N HIS A 51 1.92 3.53 -18.45
CA HIS A 51 3.20 3.05 -17.94
C HIS A 51 3.81 2.16 -19.02
N ALA A 52 5.03 2.46 -19.44
CA ALA A 52 5.69 1.74 -20.52
C ALA A 52 6.19 0.37 -20.05
N TRP A 53 5.91 -0.66 -20.83
CA TRP A 53 6.38 -2.01 -20.57
C TRP A 53 7.74 -2.27 -21.21
N LYS A 54 8.42 -3.33 -20.74
CA LYS A 54 9.70 -3.75 -21.30
C LYS A 54 9.52 -4.10 -22.78
N GLY A 55 10.25 -3.41 -23.64
CA GLY A 55 10.20 -3.57 -25.09
C GLY A 55 9.35 -2.52 -25.81
N ASP A 56 8.59 -1.70 -25.07
CA ASP A 56 7.90 -0.55 -25.66
C ASP A 56 8.92 0.51 -26.13
N PRO A 57 8.64 1.21 -27.24
CA PRO A 57 9.50 2.30 -27.70
C PRO A 57 9.62 3.41 -26.65
N GLU A 58 10.79 4.06 -26.61
CA GLU A 58 11.02 5.24 -25.78
C GLU A 58 10.40 6.48 -26.44
N GLU A 59 9.08 6.57 -26.45
CA GLU A 59 8.31 7.65 -27.08
C GLU A 59 7.38 8.38 -26.10
N GLY A 60 7.03 9.62 -26.46
CA GLY A 60 6.08 10.41 -25.69
C GLY A 60 4.64 9.85 -25.80
N ARG A 61 3.85 10.03 -24.74
CA ARG A 61 2.43 9.61 -24.71
C ARG A 61 1.53 10.77 -24.29
N LEU A 62 0.50 11.04 -25.09
CA LEU A 62 -0.58 11.96 -24.72
C LEU A 62 -1.71 11.19 -24.01
N LEU A 63 -2.15 11.68 -22.86
CA LEU A 63 -3.28 11.18 -22.11
C LEU A 63 -4.35 12.26 -22.02
N VAL A 64 -5.60 11.90 -22.32
CA VAL A 64 -6.74 12.81 -22.26
C VAL A 64 -7.86 12.10 -21.52
N ALA A 65 -8.43 12.76 -20.51
CA ALA A 65 -9.57 12.26 -19.76
C ALA A 65 -10.49 13.42 -19.37
N ARG A 66 -11.77 13.13 -19.18
CA ARG A 66 -12.71 14.04 -18.53
C ARG A 66 -12.66 13.79 -17.03
N VAL A 67 -12.34 14.83 -16.26
CA VAL A 67 -12.19 14.74 -14.80
C VAL A 67 -13.33 15.51 -14.13
N PRO A 68 -14.06 14.91 -13.18
CA PRO A 68 -15.02 15.65 -12.38
C PRO A 68 -14.33 16.68 -11.51
N VAL A 69 -15.03 17.78 -11.22
CA VAL A 69 -14.62 18.72 -10.16
C VAL A 69 -14.96 18.06 -8.83
N LEU A 70 -13.96 17.88 -7.97
CA LEU A 70 -14.19 17.40 -6.62
C LEU A 70 -14.92 18.49 -5.83
N GLU A 71 -16.01 18.14 -5.17
CA GLU A 71 -16.64 19.07 -4.23
C GLU A 71 -15.67 19.33 -3.07
N PRO A 72 -15.59 20.58 -2.57
CA PRO A 72 -14.86 20.86 -1.35
C PRO A 72 -15.31 19.89 -0.26
N LEU A 73 -14.36 19.36 0.51
CA LEU A 73 -14.68 18.62 1.73
C LEU A 73 -15.53 19.54 2.59
N GLU A 74 -16.85 19.37 2.58
CA GLU A 74 -17.71 20.04 3.53
C GLU A 74 -17.20 19.65 4.91
N VAL A 75 -16.67 20.61 5.65
CA VAL A 75 -16.50 20.48 7.10
C VAL A 75 -17.92 20.43 7.66
N LYS A 76 -18.57 19.28 7.53
CA LYS A 76 -19.72 18.97 8.35
C LYS A 76 -19.18 18.95 9.77
N GLN A 77 -19.32 20.06 10.46
CA GLN A 77 -19.41 20.07 11.91
C GLN A 77 -20.60 19.18 12.24
N SER A 78 -20.37 17.88 12.31
CA SER A 78 -21.28 16.98 12.99
C SER A 78 -21.23 17.42 14.44
N ALA A 79 -22.23 18.19 14.86
CA ALA A 79 -22.60 18.31 16.25
C ALA A 79 -22.61 16.88 16.81
N ALA A 80 -21.73 16.62 17.77
CA ALA A 80 -21.70 15.38 18.51
C ALA A 80 -23.09 15.19 19.12
N LYS A 81 -23.85 14.23 18.59
CA LYS A 81 -24.88 13.58 19.40
C LYS A 81 -24.11 12.59 20.25
N GLU A 82 -23.95 12.95 21.52
CA GLU A 82 -23.66 11.99 22.57
C GLU A 82 -24.68 10.86 22.45
N VAL A 83 -24.20 9.68 22.09
CA VAL A 83 -24.93 8.44 22.29
C VAL A 83 -24.30 7.85 23.55
N GLU A 84 -25.11 7.78 24.61
CA GLU A 84 -24.75 7.17 25.88
C GLU A 84 -24.15 5.78 25.65
N ALA A 85 -23.05 5.54 26.35
CA ALA A 85 -22.36 4.27 26.40
C ALA A 85 -23.25 3.22 27.05
N ASP A 86 -23.59 2.17 26.31
CA ASP A 86 -23.94 0.90 26.92
C ASP A 86 -22.65 0.06 26.98
N SER A 87 -22.20 -0.16 28.20
CA SER A 87 -20.98 -0.89 28.52
C SER A 87 -21.17 -2.37 28.25
N CYS A 88 -20.58 -2.89 27.18
CA CYS A 88 -20.21 -4.29 27.08
C CYS A 88 -18.70 -4.40 27.28
N ASP A 89 -18.31 -4.71 28.52
CA ASP A 89 -17.04 -5.35 28.82
C ASP A 89 -16.98 -6.67 28.03
N ASP A 90 -16.31 -6.64 26.88
CA ASP A 90 -15.78 -7.84 26.24
C ASP A 90 -14.27 -7.84 26.41
N HIS A 91 -13.84 -8.19 27.63
CA HIS A 91 -12.52 -8.76 27.85
C HIS A 91 -12.47 -10.14 27.18
N SER A 92 -12.40 -10.13 25.85
CA SER A 92 -11.93 -11.29 25.12
C SER A 92 -10.43 -11.39 25.38
N PRO A 93 -9.93 -12.47 26.02
CA PRO A 93 -8.51 -12.66 26.19
C PRO A 93 -7.87 -12.68 24.80
N ASP A 94 -6.80 -11.90 24.62
CA ASP A 94 -5.88 -11.99 23.48
C ASP A 94 -5.60 -13.49 23.26
N SER A 95 -6.28 -14.10 22.30
CA SER A 95 -6.01 -15.47 21.94
C SER A 95 -4.60 -15.44 21.37
N VAL A 96 -3.65 -15.93 22.16
CA VAL A 96 -2.26 -16.15 21.78
C VAL A 96 -2.26 -17.14 20.63
N HIS A 97 -2.55 -16.65 19.43
CA HIS A 97 -2.20 -17.32 18.21
C HIS A 97 -0.68 -17.45 18.22
N PRO A 98 -0.12 -18.63 17.92
CA PRO A 98 1.32 -18.77 17.83
C PRO A 98 1.84 -17.68 16.89
N SER A 99 2.69 -16.80 17.41
CA SER A 99 3.25 -15.71 16.64
C SER A 99 4.01 -16.35 15.48
N ASN A 100 3.51 -16.17 14.26
CA ASN A 100 4.19 -16.65 13.07
C ASN A 100 5.64 -16.12 13.08
N PRO A 101 6.62 -16.96 12.72
CA PRO A 101 8.02 -16.56 12.76
C PRO A 101 8.24 -15.34 11.86
N THR A 102 8.79 -14.28 12.43
CA THR A 102 9.11 -13.04 11.72
C THR A 102 10.56 -13.04 11.25
N PHE A 103 10.85 -12.31 10.17
CA PHE A 103 12.20 -12.11 9.67
C PHE A 103 12.41 -10.66 9.22
N ILE A 104 13.67 -10.23 9.12
CA ILE A 104 14.02 -8.92 8.58
C ILE A 104 14.45 -9.07 7.12
N SER A 105 13.92 -8.22 6.25
CA SER A 105 14.39 -8.05 4.88
C SER A 105 14.33 -6.57 4.50
N PHE A 106 15.08 -6.20 3.47
CA PHE A 106 15.20 -4.81 3.05
C PHE A 106 14.26 -4.49 1.90
N MET A 107 13.50 -3.41 2.05
CA MET A 107 12.63 -2.88 1.02
C MET A 107 12.97 -1.40 0.84
N PHE A 108 13.51 -1.06 -0.33
CA PHE A 108 14.04 0.28 -0.61
C PHE A 108 15.00 0.79 0.48
N HIS A 109 15.99 -0.04 0.83
CA HIS A 109 17.02 0.22 1.86
C HIS A 109 16.55 0.24 3.32
N ASP A 110 15.24 0.17 3.57
CA ASP A 110 14.72 0.18 4.93
C ASP A 110 14.51 -1.26 5.46
N PRO A 111 14.88 -1.55 6.73
CA PRO A 111 14.73 -2.88 7.32
C PRO A 111 13.29 -3.12 7.79
N PHE A 112 12.50 -3.78 6.95
CA PHE A 112 11.13 -4.17 7.28
C PHE A 112 11.12 -5.45 8.12
N THR A 113 10.22 -5.50 9.10
CA THR A 113 9.87 -6.76 9.78
C THR A 113 8.74 -7.44 9.01
N PHE A 114 8.98 -8.66 8.55
CA PHE A 114 8.07 -9.43 7.71
C PHE A 114 7.56 -10.70 8.39
N VAL A 115 6.41 -11.17 7.93
CA VAL A 115 5.85 -12.50 8.20
C VAL A 115 5.35 -13.12 6.88
N LEU A 116 5.66 -14.39 6.64
CA LEU A 116 5.25 -15.10 5.41
C LEU A 116 3.75 -15.43 5.41
N LEU A 117 3.15 -15.43 4.23
CA LEU A 117 1.77 -15.85 3.99
C LEU A 117 1.72 -17.30 3.50
N ASN A 118 1.86 -18.26 4.41
CA ASN A 118 1.97 -19.68 4.07
C ASN A 118 0.60 -20.37 3.86
N GLU A 119 -0.43 -19.88 4.54
CA GLU A 119 -1.76 -20.50 4.54
C GLU A 119 -2.61 -20.04 3.35
N THR A 120 -3.61 -20.84 2.96
CA THR A 120 -4.56 -20.52 1.88
C THR A 120 -5.47 -19.32 2.21
N GLN A 121 -5.68 -19.09 3.51
CA GLN A 121 -6.33 -17.92 4.09
C GLN A 121 -5.77 -17.71 5.49
N GLY A 122 -5.80 -16.49 6.01
CA GLY A 122 -5.26 -16.23 7.33
C GLY A 122 -5.56 -14.85 7.87
N ASP A 123 -5.28 -14.70 9.17
CA ASP A 123 -5.27 -13.44 9.89
C ASP A 123 -3.91 -13.31 10.56
N VAL A 124 -3.05 -12.46 9.99
CA VAL A 124 -1.65 -12.33 10.40
C VAL A 124 -1.35 -10.91 10.87
N LYS A 125 -0.47 -10.80 11.86
CA LYS A 125 -0.02 -9.53 12.42
C LYS A 125 1.49 -9.49 12.48
N VAL A 126 2.07 -8.35 12.11
CA VAL A 126 3.51 -8.06 12.26
C VAL A 126 3.68 -6.64 12.78
N CYS A 127 4.66 -6.43 13.66
CA CYS A 127 4.89 -5.13 14.28
C CYS A 127 6.37 -4.73 14.18
N ASN A 128 6.61 -3.42 14.11
CA ASN A 128 7.91 -2.81 14.27
C ASN A 128 7.81 -1.75 15.39
N GLY A 129 8.27 -2.12 16.59
CA GLY A 129 7.98 -1.35 17.79
C GLY A 129 6.49 -1.36 18.14
N THR A 130 5.90 -0.17 18.31
CA THR A 130 4.46 0.02 18.60
C THR A 130 3.58 0.03 17.36
N PHE A 131 4.18 0.19 16.18
CA PHE A 131 3.46 0.18 14.91
C PHE A 131 3.24 -1.26 14.44
N CYS A 132 2.00 -1.62 14.19
CA CYS A 132 1.55 -2.96 13.86
C CYS A 132 0.67 -2.97 12.61
N CYS A 133 0.93 -3.91 11.73
CA CYS A 133 0.15 -4.19 10.53
C CYS A 133 -0.58 -5.52 10.70
N ARG A 134 -1.86 -5.54 10.36
CA ARG A 134 -2.71 -6.75 10.36
C ARG A 134 -3.25 -6.98 8.95
N LEU A 135 -3.23 -8.22 8.52
CA LEU A 135 -3.77 -8.66 7.24
C LEU A 135 -4.73 -9.82 7.47
N GLN A 136 -5.97 -9.63 7.06
CA GLN A 136 -6.90 -10.74 6.82
C GLN A 136 -6.91 -11.00 5.32
N TYR A 137 -6.66 -12.23 4.90
CA TYR A 137 -6.57 -12.56 3.49
C TYR A 137 -7.13 -13.94 3.15
N ARG A 138 -7.49 -14.09 1.88
CA ARG A 138 -7.83 -15.37 1.26
C ARG A 138 -7.34 -15.37 -0.18
N TRP A 139 -6.59 -16.40 -0.57
CA TRP A 139 -6.17 -16.56 -1.95
C TRP A 139 -7.36 -16.91 -2.84
N LEU A 140 -7.55 -16.15 -3.92
CA LEU A 140 -8.44 -16.48 -5.04
C LEU A 140 -7.74 -17.39 -6.04
N LEU A 141 -6.45 -17.15 -6.24
CA LEU A 141 -5.54 -17.95 -7.05
C LEU A 141 -4.17 -17.88 -6.38
N GLN A 142 -3.52 -19.02 -6.15
CA GLN A 142 -2.19 -19.07 -5.56
C GLN A 142 -1.26 -19.83 -6.50
N ASP A 143 -0.24 -19.17 -7.04
CA ASP A 143 0.86 -19.85 -7.73
C ASP A 143 1.91 -20.23 -6.69
N HIS A 144 2.13 -21.53 -6.50
CA HIS A 144 3.11 -22.06 -5.55
C HIS A 144 4.57 -21.74 -5.91
N LYS A 145 4.81 -21.11 -7.07
CA LYS A 145 6.13 -20.55 -7.45
C LYS A 145 6.34 -19.11 -6.95
N GLU A 146 5.34 -18.53 -6.29
CA GLU A 146 5.41 -17.19 -5.72
C GLU A 146 5.34 -17.24 -4.19
N LEU A 147 6.19 -16.46 -3.55
CA LEU A 147 6.20 -16.26 -2.11
C LEU A 147 5.67 -14.86 -1.80
N TYR A 148 4.89 -14.73 -0.73
CA TYR A 148 4.34 -13.46 -0.28
C TYR A 148 4.57 -13.25 1.21
N ALA A 149 4.71 -11.98 1.60
CA ALA A 149 4.90 -11.58 2.98
C ALA A 149 4.12 -10.30 3.31
N LEU A 150 3.63 -10.20 4.54
CA LEU A 150 3.20 -8.95 5.15
C LEU A 150 4.38 -8.32 5.88
N GLY A 151 4.65 -7.03 5.63
CA GLY A 151 5.71 -6.26 6.26
C GLY A 151 5.20 -5.03 7.01
N ALA A 152 5.91 -4.69 8.09
CA ALA A 152 5.77 -3.45 8.84
C ALA A 152 7.13 -2.73 8.96
N PHE A 153 7.11 -1.41 8.78
CA PHE A 153 8.24 -0.53 9.05
C PHE A 153 7.76 0.75 9.73
N ALA A 154 8.46 1.17 10.77
CA ALA A 154 8.29 2.46 11.42
C ALA A 154 9.68 3.04 11.72
N GLY A 155 10.08 4.05 10.97
CA GLY A 155 11.44 4.59 11.09
C GLY A 155 11.77 5.69 10.09
N LEU A 156 13.01 6.14 10.16
CA LEU A 156 13.54 7.19 9.28
C LEU A 156 14.22 6.58 8.06
N HIS A 157 13.73 6.91 6.87
CA HIS A 157 14.44 6.64 5.62
C HIS A 157 15.55 7.69 5.43
N THR A 158 16.75 7.26 5.01
CA THR A 158 17.93 8.15 4.89
C THR A 158 18.70 8.04 3.57
N VAL A 159 18.34 7.12 2.68
CA VAL A 159 19.05 6.93 1.40
C VAL A 159 18.41 7.83 0.33
N ASP A 160 19.18 8.64 -0.38
CA ASP A 160 18.65 9.56 -1.40
C ASP A 160 17.52 10.51 -0.94
N GLY A 161 17.43 10.73 0.38
CA GLY A 161 16.48 11.62 1.04
C GLY A 161 16.35 11.29 2.52
N ARG A 162 15.81 12.23 3.31
CA ARG A 162 15.57 12.04 4.75
C ARG A 162 14.10 12.25 5.06
N TYR A 163 13.39 11.21 5.46
CA TYR A 163 11.95 11.28 5.69
C TYR A 163 11.39 10.11 6.51
N ALA A 164 10.52 10.39 7.49
CA ALA A 164 10.06 9.43 8.50
C ALA A 164 8.74 8.73 8.13
N LEU A 165 8.71 7.41 8.25
CA LEU A 165 7.70 6.55 7.65
C LEU A 165 7.04 5.62 8.68
N GLN A 166 5.77 5.31 8.42
CA GLN A 166 5.08 4.13 8.94
C GLN A 166 4.45 3.42 7.74
N VAL A 167 4.76 2.15 7.49
CA VAL A 167 4.32 1.45 6.27
C VAL A 167 3.86 0.04 6.58
N CYS A 168 2.63 -0.27 6.17
CA CYS A 168 2.15 -1.65 6.04
C CYS A 168 2.16 -2.04 4.57
N ALA A 169 2.76 -3.18 4.22
CA ALA A 169 2.80 -3.65 2.84
C ALA A 169 2.68 -5.17 2.75
N VAL A 170 1.87 -5.66 1.80
CA VAL A 170 1.91 -7.06 1.36
C VAL A 170 2.64 -7.07 0.02
N VAL A 171 3.69 -7.88 -0.10
CA VAL A 171 4.55 -7.90 -1.28
C VAL A 171 4.73 -9.31 -1.81
N ARG A 172 4.79 -9.45 -3.14
CA ARG A 172 5.39 -10.62 -3.79
C ARG A 172 6.91 -10.55 -3.61
N CYS A 173 7.51 -11.60 -3.11
CA CYS A 173 8.97 -11.68 -2.95
C CYS A 173 9.65 -11.92 -4.30
N GLY A 174 10.92 -11.53 -4.43
CA GLY A 174 11.69 -11.68 -5.69
C GLY A 174 11.87 -13.13 -6.14
N GLY A 175 11.85 -14.07 -5.18
CA GLY A 175 11.86 -15.51 -5.40
C GLY A 175 11.25 -16.25 -4.21
N LEU A 176 11.62 -17.52 -4.07
CA LEU A 176 11.11 -18.40 -2.99
C LEU A 176 11.90 -18.29 -1.68
N ASP A 177 12.93 -17.43 -1.62
CA ASP A 177 13.69 -17.14 -0.41
C ASP A 177 13.10 -15.92 0.30
N GLN A 178 12.89 -16.00 1.61
CA GLN A 178 12.33 -14.90 2.41
C GLN A 178 13.17 -13.61 2.34
N SER A 179 14.49 -13.71 2.15
CA SER A 179 15.38 -12.55 1.98
C SER A 179 15.15 -11.78 0.67
N SER A 180 14.38 -12.34 -0.26
CA SER A 180 13.98 -11.67 -1.49
C SER A 180 12.74 -10.80 -1.34
N CYS A 181 12.04 -10.85 -0.20
CA CYS A 181 10.89 -10.00 0.06
C CYS A 181 11.33 -8.54 0.20
N GLY A 182 10.76 -7.64 -0.61
CA GLY A 182 11.18 -6.24 -0.74
C GLY A 182 12.02 -5.94 -2.00
N GLN A 183 12.42 -6.96 -2.76
CA GLN A 183 13.07 -6.78 -4.06
C GLN A 183 12.09 -6.29 -5.14
N VAL A 184 12.66 -5.79 -6.25
CA VAL A 184 11.89 -5.32 -7.41
C VAL A 184 11.21 -6.51 -8.11
N VAL A 185 9.89 -6.43 -8.24
CA VAL A 185 9.04 -7.42 -8.91
C VAL A 185 8.04 -6.67 -9.78
N GLU A 186 7.96 -7.01 -11.07
CA GLU A 186 7.04 -6.35 -12.02
C GLU A 186 5.86 -7.22 -12.44
N GLU A 187 5.94 -8.54 -12.22
CA GLU A 187 4.93 -9.52 -12.64
C GLU A 187 4.55 -10.44 -11.47
N ALA A 188 3.28 -10.80 -11.43
CA ALA A 188 2.70 -11.68 -10.43
C ALA A 188 1.50 -12.44 -11.02
N GLU A 189 1.22 -13.63 -10.50
CA GLU A 189 0.08 -14.46 -10.91
C GLU A 189 -0.95 -14.66 -9.77
N SER A 190 -0.48 -14.73 -8.51
CA SER A 190 -1.35 -14.99 -7.36
C SER A 190 -2.27 -13.81 -7.05
N LYS A 191 -3.53 -14.09 -6.74
CA LYS A 191 -4.59 -13.12 -6.48
C LYS A 191 -5.18 -13.37 -5.10
N MET A 192 -5.47 -12.32 -4.35
CA MET A 192 -6.09 -12.45 -3.02
C MET A 192 -7.21 -11.43 -2.80
N ASP A 193 -8.20 -11.84 -2.02
CA ASP A 193 -9.05 -10.90 -1.29
C ASP A 193 -8.31 -10.53 0.01
N PHE A 194 -8.38 -9.26 0.42
CA PHE A 194 -7.72 -8.82 1.64
C PHE A 194 -8.41 -7.67 2.37
N LEU A 195 -8.13 -7.59 3.67
CA LEU A 195 -8.28 -6.42 4.51
C LEU A 195 -6.93 -6.17 5.19
N LEU A 196 -6.30 -5.04 4.85
CA LEU A 196 -5.03 -4.59 5.39
C LEU A 196 -5.30 -3.43 6.35
N ALA A 197 -4.78 -3.50 7.56
CA ALA A 197 -4.92 -2.46 8.57
C ALA A 197 -3.59 -2.14 9.26
N GLY A 198 -3.43 -0.89 9.70
CA GLY A 198 -2.32 -0.46 10.55
C GLY A 198 -2.74 0.62 11.55
N ASN A 199 -2.08 0.69 12.71
CA ASN A 199 -2.28 1.74 13.72
C ASN A 199 -1.29 2.90 13.48
N PHE A 200 -1.67 3.83 12.62
CA PHE A 200 -0.80 4.93 12.23
C PHE A 200 -0.85 6.08 13.24
N ASP A 201 0.32 6.67 13.52
CA ASP A 201 0.47 7.90 14.30
C ASP A 201 0.38 9.16 13.41
N THR A 202 -0.14 8.99 12.20
CA THR A 202 -0.33 10.05 11.21
C THR A 202 -1.65 9.88 10.48
N LYS A 203 -2.26 11.01 10.13
CA LYS A 203 -3.43 11.06 9.23
C LYS A 203 -3.04 11.01 7.75
N TYR A 204 -1.74 11.14 7.43
CA TYR A 204 -1.24 11.19 6.06
C TYR A 204 -0.83 9.79 5.61
N VAL A 205 -1.83 9.00 5.19
CA VAL A 205 -1.66 7.63 4.72
C VAL A 205 -2.11 7.51 3.27
N TYR A 206 -1.24 6.98 2.42
CA TYR A 206 -1.44 6.85 0.98
C TYR A 206 -1.60 5.38 0.59
N PRO A 207 -2.84 4.92 0.37
CA PRO A 207 -3.14 3.53 0.02
C PRO A 207 -2.84 3.23 -1.46
N SER A 208 -2.27 2.07 -1.76
CA SER A 208 -2.05 1.62 -3.14
C SER A 208 -2.28 0.12 -3.31
N ILE A 209 -2.79 -0.28 -4.48
CA ILE A 209 -2.89 -1.68 -4.92
C ILE A 209 -2.32 -1.75 -6.33
N LEU A 210 -1.21 -2.48 -6.47
CA LEU A 210 -0.50 -2.64 -7.73
C LEU A 210 -0.46 -4.12 -8.10
N THR A 211 -0.99 -4.42 -9.28
CA THR A 211 -1.02 -5.77 -9.83
C THR A 211 -0.01 -5.91 -10.98
N SER A 212 0.13 -7.14 -11.46
CA SER A 212 1.05 -7.56 -12.51
C SER A 212 1.07 -6.56 -13.67
N ARG A 213 2.27 -6.21 -14.10
CA ARG A 213 2.52 -5.24 -15.17
C ARG A 213 2.03 -3.82 -14.88
N MET A 214 2.15 -3.40 -13.62
CA MET A 214 1.84 -2.04 -13.16
C MET A 214 0.38 -1.64 -13.37
N VAL A 215 -0.51 -2.63 -13.26
CA VAL A 215 -1.95 -2.38 -13.37
C VAL A 215 -2.50 -1.95 -12.00
N LEU A 216 -3.07 -0.75 -11.95
CA LEU A 216 -3.64 -0.18 -10.73
C LEU A 216 -5.02 -0.77 -10.47
N GLU A 217 -5.28 -1.16 -9.23
CA GLU A 217 -6.63 -1.47 -8.75
C GLU A 217 -7.03 -0.48 -7.64
N GLN A 218 -8.33 -0.24 -7.51
CA GLN A 218 -8.90 0.64 -6.48
C GLN A 218 -9.45 -0.20 -5.34
N PRO A 219 -9.23 0.20 -4.07
CA PRO A 219 -9.82 -0.51 -2.95
C PRO A 219 -11.35 -0.40 -2.96
N GLU A 220 -12.02 -1.45 -2.48
CA GLU A 220 -13.47 -1.44 -2.26
C GLU A 220 -13.85 -0.45 -1.15
N SER A 221 -13.02 -0.35 -0.11
CA SER A 221 -13.19 0.64 0.94
C SER A 221 -11.87 1.05 1.58
N LEU A 222 -11.83 2.30 2.02
CA LEU A 222 -10.76 2.89 2.81
C LEU A 222 -11.40 3.59 4.01
N GLN A 223 -11.01 3.22 5.22
CA GLN A 223 -11.59 3.72 6.45
C GLN A 223 -10.50 4.21 7.40
N ASN A 224 -10.72 5.38 7.98
CA ASN A 224 -9.86 5.96 9.01
C ASN A 224 -10.65 6.01 10.33
N ALA A 225 -10.15 5.33 11.34
CA ALA A 225 -10.74 5.33 12.67
C ALA A 225 -10.11 6.41 13.57
N PRO A 226 -10.84 6.89 14.60
CA PRO A 226 -10.33 7.92 15.52
C PRO A 226 -9.07 7.51 16.31
N ASP A 227 -8.84 6.20 16.48
CA ASP A 227 -7.68 5.63 17.17
C ASP A 227 -6.41 5.56 16.29
N GLY A 228 -6.42 6.20 15.11
CA GLY A 228 -5.30 6.18 14.16
C GLY A 228 -5.28 4.94 13.26
N ARG A 229 -6.25 4.02 13.42
CA ARG A 229 -6.31 2.83 12.58
C ARG A 229 -6.79 3.18 11.17
N VAL A 230 -5.98 2.82 10.17
CA VAL A 230 -6.36 2.91 8.75
C VAL A 230 -6.58 1.50 8.24
N THR A 231 -7.72 1.28 7.58
CA THR A 231 -8.11 -0.02 7.02
C THR A 231 -8.43 0.12 5.54
N MET A 232 -7.79 -0.73 4.72
CA MET A 232 -8.02 -0.84 3.29
C MET A 232 -8.52 -2.26 2.97
N LYS A 233 -9.70 -2.36 2.36
CA LYS A 233 -10.27 -3.63 1.92
C LYS A 233 -10.33 -3.68 0.40
N HIS A 234 -10.00 -4.85 -0.14
CA HIS A 234 -10.14 -5.14 -1.57
C HIS A 234 -10.60 -6.58 -1.79
N SER A 235 -11.38 -6.80 -2.84
CA SER A 235 -11.90 -8.13 -3.18
C SER A 235 -12.10 -8.25 -4.69
N ASN A 236 -12.19 -9.48 -5.19
CA ASN A 236 -12.32 -9.78 -6.63
C ASN A 236 -11.16 -9.22 -7.47
N MET A 237 -9.94 -9.38 -6.96
CA MET A 237 -8.71 -8.90 -7.61
C MET A 237 -8.59 -9.47 -9.03
N LYS A 238 -8.28 -8.61 -10.01
CA LYS A 238 -8.29 -8.96 -11.44
C LYS A 238 -6.91 -9.44 -11.90
N GLY A 239 -5.85 -8.75 -11.50
CA GLY A 239 -4.45 -9.11 -11.80
C GLY A 239 -3.77 -9.86 -10.65
N GLY A 240 -2.63 -10.50 -10.91
CA GLY A 240 -1.78 -11.03 -9.83
C GLY A 240 -1.21 -9.89 -8.99
N LEU A 241 -1.18 -10.02 -7.66
CA LEU A 241 -0.75 -8.97 -6.75
C LEU A 241 0.77 -8.80 -6.79
N VAL A 242 1.27 -7.64 -7.20
CA VAL A 242 2.69 -7.31 -7.00
C VAL A 242 2.89 -6.80 -5.58
N THR A 243 2.05 -5.84 -5.18
CA THR A 243 2.13 -5.19 -3.87
C THR A 243 0.84 -4.43 -3.55
N THR A 244 0.48 -4.41 -2.28
CA THR A 244 -0.52 -3.50 -1.73
C THR A 244 0.04 -2.86 -0.48
N CYS A 245 -0.15 -1.55 -0.31
CA CYS A 245 0.44 -0.85 0.83
C CYS A 245 -0.43 0.29 1.37
N LEU A 246 -0.24 0.56 2.66
CA LEU A 246 -0.64 1.78 3.34
C LEU A 246 0.64 2.54 3.68
N TYR A 247 0.95 3.58 2.92
CA TYR A 247 2.19 4.35 3.05
C TYR A 247 1.97 5.62 3.88
N GLY A 248 2.38 5.59 5.15
CA GLY A 248 2.23 6.69 6.10
C GLY A 248 3.45 7.61 6.15
N ARG A 249 3.21 8.93 6.10
CA ARG A 249 4.24 9.97 6.26
C ARG A 249 4.15 10.64 7.63
N MET A 250 5.24 10.59 8.39
CA MET A 250 5.41 11.26 9.67
C MET A 250 6.18 12.57 9.50
N TYR A 251 5.62 13.53 8.75
CA TYR A 251 6.33 14.75 8.33
C TYR A 251 7.01 15.53 9.47
N HIS A 252 6.44 15.50 10.68
CA HIS A 252 6.99 16.19 11.84
C HIS A 252 8.31 15.59 12.35
N LEU A 253 8.62 14.34 11.98
CA LEU A 253 9.82 13.61 12.41
C LEU A 253 10.96 13.62 11.36
N ASP A 254 10.78 14.27 10.21
CA ASP A 254 11.79 14.26 9.13
C ASP A 254 13.13 14.89 9.58
N ASN A 255 13.07 15.87 10.49
CA ASN A 255 14.22 16.66 10.94
C ASN A 255 14.57 16.47 12.42
N GLU A 256 13.97 15.48 13.09
CA GLU A 256 14.38 15.11 14.45
C GLU A 256 15.72 14.37 14.47
#